data_AF-A0A382Y366-F1
#
_entry.id   AF-A0A382Y366-F1
#
_cell.length_a   1.000
_cell.length_b   1.000
_cell.length_c   1.000
_cell.angle_alpha   90.00
_cell.angle_beta   90.00
_cell.angle_gamma   90.00
#
_symmetry.space_group_name_H-M   'P 1'
#
loop_
_entity.id
_entity.type
_entity.pdbx_description
1 polymer ?
#
loop_
_entity_poly.entity_id
_entity_poly.type
_entity_poly.pdbx_seq_one_letter_code
_entity_poly.pdbx_strand_id
1 'polypeptide(L)'
;MLWKGFQRPKRLEYESETLTDRFGRFYAQPFERGFGTTVGNALRRVLLSSIEGAAITAVKVNGVLHEFSPIPGVVEDATDIILNLKQVPLRVHVDQAKTLYVKINKAGEVKAGDIETDADVEVLDPEVHIATVAEG
;
A
#
# COMPACT_ATOMS: atom_id res chain seq x y z
N MET A 1 -0.55 -0.21 42.52
CA MET A 1 -0.18 1.13 43.01
C MET A 1 0.53 1.87 41.89
N LEU A 2 -0.16 2.77 41.19
CA LEU A 2 0.47 3.63 40.18
C LEU A 2 1.56 4.46 40.88
N TRP A 3 2.80 4.36 40.41
CA TRP A 3 3.93 5.11 40.95
C TRP A 3 3.57 6.61 41.01
N LYS A 4 3.58 7.19 42.23
CA LYS A 4 3.43 8.64 42.41
C LYS A 4 4.58 9.34 41.68
N GLY A 5 4.25 10.28 40.79
CA GLY A 5 5.23 11.10 40.07
C GLY A 5 5.63 10.64 38.67
N PHE A 6 5.08 9.53 38.16
CA PHE A 6 5.39 9.05 36.80
C PHE A 6 4.89 10.02 35.71
N GLN A 7 5.82 10.62 34.96
CA GLN A 7 5.52 11.51 33.85
C GLN A 7 4.88 10.76 32.68
N ARG A 8 3.66 11.19 32.32
CA ARG A 8 2.90 10.67 31.18
C ARG A 8 2.58 11.81 30.22
N PRO A 9 2.57 11.54 28.90
CA PRO A 9 2.15 12.52 27.93
C PRO A 9 0.68 12.90 28.19
N LYS A 10 0.39 14.20 28.18
CA LYS A 10 -0.96 14.72 28.46
C LYS A 10 -1.86 14.69 27.22
N ARG A 11 -1.26 14.86 26.04
CA ARG A 11 -1.93 14.95 24.74
C ARG A 11 -1.00 14.41 23.65
N LEU A 12 -1.63 13.85 22.61
CA LEU A 12 -0.99 13.63 21.32
C LEU A 12 -1.23 14.87 20.46
N GLU A 13 -0.16 15.51 20.03
CA GLU A 13 -0.20 16.66 19.13
C GLU A 13 0.26 16.23 17.74
N TYR A 14 -0.19 16.95 16.72
CA TYR A 14 0.20 16.71 15.34
C TYR A 14 0.63 18.01 14.67
N GLU A 15 1.57 17.90 13.74
CA GLU A 15 2.08 19.03 12.96
C GLU A 15 1.16 19.22 11.75
N SER A 16 0.24 20.18 11.82
CA SER A 16 -0.75 20.42 10.77
C SER A 16 -0.14 20.85 9.44
N GLU A 17 1.03 21.49 9.47
CA GLU A 17 1.73 21.96 8.27
C GLU A 17 2.27 20.82 7.40
N THR A 18 2.59 19.67 8.00
CA THR A 18 3.11 18.50 7.27
C THR A 18 2.03 17.46 6.99
N LEU A 19 0.81 17.64 7.51
CA LEU A 19 -0.28 16.69 7.36
C LEU A 19 -0.75 16.63 5.90
N THR A 20 -0.75 15.42 5.34
CA THR A 20 -1.31 15.08 4.02
C THR A 20 -2.11 13.80 4.14
N ASP A 21 -2.80 13.38 3.07
CA ASP A 21 -3.55 12.13 3.04
C ASP A 21 -2.67 10.88 3.27
N ARG A 22 -1.34 10.99 3.03
CA ARG A 22 -0.38 9.87 3.12
C ARG A 22 0.71 10.06 4.18
N PHE A 23 0.74 11.20 4.87
CA PHE A 23 1.76 11.48 5.87
C PHE A 23 1.19 12.32 7.01
N GLY A 24 1.50 11.93 8.25
CA GLY A 24 1.21 12.72 9.43
C GLY A 24 2.33 12.61 10.44
N ARG A 25 2.75 13.74 11.01
CA ARG A 25 3.75 13.77 12.09
C ARG A 25 3.07 14.07 13.41
N PHE A 26 3.29 13.19 14.37
CA PHE A 26 2.73 13.28 15.72
C PHE A 26 3.83 13.38 16.76
N TYR A 27 3.59 14.15 17.83
CA TYR A 27 4.48 14.26 18.96
C TYR A 27 3.70 14.20 20.28
N ALA A 28 4.30 13.52 21.27
CA ALA A 28 3.71 13.35 22.58
C ALA A 28 4.78 13.64 23.64
N GLN A 29 4.42 14.46 24.62
CA GLN A 29 5.30 14.87 25.71
C GLN A 29 4.49 15.31 26.95
N PRO A 30 5.08 15.30 28.15
CA PRO A 30 6.40 14.78 28.50
C PRO A 30 6.39 13.25 28.72
N PHE A 31 7.53 12.61 28.46
CA PHE A 31 7.78 11.21 28.83
C PHE A 31 8.84 11.15 29.92
N GLU A 32 8.73 10.16 30.81
CA GLU A 32 9.86 9.76 31.65
C GLU A 32 11.09 9.41 30.81
N ARG A 33 12.27 9.61 31.39
CA ARG A 33 13.53 9.27 30.73
C ARG A 33 13.52 7.79 30.29
N GLY A 34 13.79 7.55 29.02
CA GLY A 34 13.80 6.21 28.40
C GLY A 34 12.44 5.73 27.87
N PHE A 35 11.32 6.26 28.36
CA PHE A 35 9.98 5.82 27.91
C PHE A 35 9.66 6.22 26.46
N GLY A 36 10.24 7.32 25.97
CA GLY A 36 10.12 7.70 24.55
C GLY A 36 10.59 6.58 23.61
N THR A 37 11.72 5.95 23.91
CA THR A 37 12.25 4.81 23.14
C THR A 37 11.39 3.56 23.31
N THR A 38 10.94 3.26 24.53
CA THR A 38 10.08 2.10 24.81
C THR A 38 8.77 2.18 24.02
N VAL A 39 8.08 3.32 24.10
CA VAL A 39 6.80 3.54 23.40
C VAL A 39 7.02 3.63 21.89
N GLY A 40 8.04 4.38 21.44
CA GLY A 40 8.36 4.54 20.02
C GLY A 40 8.69 3.21 19.34
N ASN A 41 9.50 2.36 19.98
CA ASN A 41 9.82 1.04 19.43
C ASN A 41 8.61 0.11 19.41
N ALA A 42 7.77 0.14 20.45
CA ALA A 42 6.54 -0.65 20.48
C ALA A 42 5.59 -0.23 19.35
N LEU A 43 5.33 1.07 19.20
CA LEU A 43 4.51 1.61 18.11
C LEU A 43 5.08 1.28 16.75
N ARG A 44 6.39 1.48 16.53
CA ARG A 44 7.06 1.13 15.27
C ARG A 44 6.85 -0.33 14.90
N ARG A 45 6.99 -1.27 15.85
CA ARG A 45 6.79 -2.70 15.60
C ARG A 45 5.34 -2.99 15.20
N VAL A 46 4.38 -2.47 15.96
CA VAL A 46 2.95 -2.66 15.69
C VAL A 46 2.59 -2.11 14.31
N LEU A 47 3.02 -0.88 14.01
CA LEU A 47 2.72 -0.21 12.74
C LEU A 47 3.38 -0.90 11.53
N LEU A 48 4.56 -1.51 11.69
CA LEU A 48 5.25 -2.18 10.58
C LEU A 48 4.80 -3.63 10.35
N SER A 49 4.20 -4.30 11.35
CA SER A 49 3.96 -5.74 11.27
C SER A 49 2.53 -6.20 11.55
N SER A 50 1.67 -5.32 12.07
CA SER A 50 0.35 -5.71 12.60
C SER A 50 -0.78 -4.83 12.07
N ILE A 51 -0.52 -4.03 11.04
CA ILE A 51 -1.56 -3.29 10.33
C ILE A 51 -2.20 -4.23 9.33
N GLU A 52 -3.50 -4.42 9.45
CA GLU A 52 -4.31 -5.14 8.47
C GLU A 52 -4.48 -4.28 7.21
N GLY A 53 -4.44 -4.92 6.05
CA GLY A 53 -4.60 -4.25 4.77
C GLY A 53 -4.85 -5.27 3.66
N ALA A 54 -5.31 -4.76 2.51
CA ALA A 54 -5.44 -5.56 1.30
C ALA A 54 -4.23 -5.34 0.39
N ALA A 55 -3.76 -6.41 -0.23
CA ALA A 55 -2.67 -6.37 -1.19
C ALA A 55 -2.86 -7.44 -2.26
N ILE A 56 -2.27 -7.23 -3.43
CA ILE A 56 -2.24 -8.23 -4.51
C ILE A 56 -1.27 -9.35 -4.09
N THR A 57 -1.80 -10.55 -3.92
CA THR A 57 -1.02 -11.72 -3.45
C THR A 57 -0.56 -12.64 -4.58
N ALA A 58 -1.26 -12.62 -5.71
CA ALA A 58 -0.96 -13.46 -6.86
C ALA A 58 -1.32 -12.73 -8.16
N VAL A 59 -0.56 -13.00 -9.22
CA VAL A 59 -0.76 -12.45 -10.55
C VAL A 59 -0.68 -13.59 -11.55
N LYS A 60 -1.59 -13.59 -12.52
CA LYS A 60 -1.55 -14.49 -13.67
C LYS A 60 -1.60 -13.66 -14.93
N VAL A 61 -0.54 -13.72 -15.74
CA VAL A 61 -0.47 -13.05 -17.03
C VAL A 61 -0.63 -14.10 -18.13
N ASN A 62 -1.53 -13.87 -19.09
CA ASN A 62 -1.77 -14.81 -20.17
C ASN A 62 -0.54 -14.91 -21.09
N GLY A 63 -0.14 -16.14 -21.41
CA GLY A 63 1.04 -16.38 -22.26
C GLY A 63 2.39 -16.23 -21.56
N VAL A 64 2.42 -15.86 -20.28
CA VAL A 64 3.63 -15.76 -19.46
C VAL A 64 3.77 -17.02 -18.62
N LEU A 65 4.91 -17.69 -18.74
CA LEU A 65 5.18 -18.94 -18.00
C LEU A 65 5.89 -18.69 -16.66
N HIS A 66 6.71 -17.63 -16.59
CA HIS A 66 7.47 -17.28 -15.40
C HIS A 66 7.68 -15.77 -15.30
N GLU A 67 8.06 -15.30 -14.11
CA GLU A 67 8.23 -13.89 -13.74
C GLU A 67 9.33 -13.16 -14.53
N PHE A 68 10.28 -13.90 -15.09
CA PHE A 68 11.36 -13.34 -15.93
C PHE A 68 11.05 -13.33 -17.43
N SER A 69 9.83 -13.70 -17.84
CA SER A 69 9.49 -13.73 -19.27
C SER A 69 9.17 -12.31 -19.77
N PRO A 70 9.66 -11.93 -20.97
CA PRO A 70 9.15 -10.75 -21.65
C PRO A 70 7.70 -10.98 -22.08
N ILE A 71 6.93 -9.89 -22.20
CA ILE A 71 5.54 -9.93 -22.64
C ILE A 71 5.46 -9.28 -24.04
N PRO A 72 5.15 -10.04 -25.10
CA PRO A 72 5.06 -9.48 -26.45
C PRO A 72 4.06 -8.32 -26.51
N GLY A 73 4.50 -7.19 -27.07
CA GLY A 73 3.67 -5.98 -27.20
C GLY A 73 3.56 -5.13 -25.94
N VAL A 74 4.29 -5.45 -24.87
CA VAL A 74 4.35 -4.65 -23.63
C VAL A 74 5.80 -4.22 -23.39
N VAL A 75 6.00 -2.99 -22.92
CA VAL A 75 7.33 -2.42 -22.66
C VAL A 75 7.98 -3.05 -21.44
N GLU A 76 7.20 -3.24 -20.38
CA GLU A 76 7.57 -3.85 -19.11
C GLU A 76 7.60 -5.38 -19.23
N ASP A 77 8.54 -6.01 -18.53
CA ASP A 77 8.53 -7.46 -18.38
C ASP A 77 7.60 -7.92 -17.25
N ALA A 78 7.44 -9.23 -17.07
CA ALA A 78 6.57 -9.76 -16.03
C ALA A 78 7.03 -9.38 -14.60
N THR A 79 8.32 -9.16 -14.37
CA THR A 79 8.86 -8.73 -13.07
C THR A 79 8.50 -7.28 -12.79
N ASP A 80 8.67 -6.40 -13.77
CA ASP A 80 8.29 -4.99 -13.70
C ASP A 80 6.80 -4.84 -13.38
N ILE A 81 5.93 -5.59 -14.09
CA ILE A 81 4.49 -5.59 -13.81
C ILE A 81 4.20 -6.05 -12.38
N ILE A 82 4.84 -7.12 -11.90
CA ILE A 82 4.67 -7.60 -10.52
C ILE A 82 5.08 -6.52 -9.51
N LEU A 83 6.16 -5.79 -9.77
CA LEU A 83 6.63 -4.71 -8.89
C LEU A 83 5.67 -3.50 -8.90
N ASN A 84 5.17 -3.13 -10.07
CA ASN A 84 4.18 -2.05 -10.22
C ASN A 84 2.88 -2.39 -9.50
N LEU A 85 2.39 -3.62 -9.64
CA LEU A 85 1.19 -4.10 -8.95
C LEU A 85 1.31 -4.08 -7.41
N LYS A 86 2.52 -4.25 -6.86
CA LYS A 86 2.75 -4.10 -5.40
C LYS A 86 2.55 -2.67 -4.89
N GLN A 87 2.61 -1.67 -5.77
CA GLN A 87 2.39 -0.27 -5.41
C GLN A 87 0.92 0.13 -5.45
N VAL A 88 0.03 -0.70 -6.00
CA VAL A 88 -1.39 -0.39 -6.13
C VAL A 88 -2.08 -0.47 -4.76
N PRO A 89 -2.56 0.66 -4.21
CA PRO A 89 -3.25 0.65 -2.93
C PRO A 89 -4.71 0.22 -3.13
N LEU A 90 -5.12 -0.82 -2.41
CA LEU A 90 -6.44 -1.41 -2.52
C LEU A 90 -7.18 -1.35 -1.18
N ARG A 91 -8.49 -1.23 -1.24
CA ARG A 91 -9.40 -1.50 -0.12
C ARG A 91 -10.37 -2.59 -0.53
N VAL A 92 -10.55 -3.57 0.35
CA VAL A 92 -11.48 -4.68 0.14
C VAL A 92 -12.50 -4.66 1.28
N HIS A 93 -13.79 -4.69 0.94
CA HIS A 93 -14.90 -4.59 1.89
C HIS A 93 -15.42 -5.95 2.39
N VAL A 94 -14.81 -7.04 1.92
CA VAL A 94 -15.16 -8.42 2.27
C VAL A 94 -13.95 -9.15 2.85
N ASP A 95 -14.21 -10.10 3.77
CA ASP A 95 -13.16 -10.90 4.43
C ASP A 95 -12.78 -12.15 3.61
N GLN A 96 -12.63 -11.99 2.30
CA GLN A 96 -12.25 -13.08 1.40
C GLN A 96 -11.41 -12.57 0.22
N ALA A 97 -10.53 -13.44 -0.28
CA ALA A 97 -9.73 -13.14 -1.46
C ALA A 97 -10.61 -13.01 -2.71
N LYS A 98 -10.27 -12.06 -3.58
CA LYS A 98 -11.01 -11.80 -4.82
C LYS A 98 -10.07 -11.71 -6.00
N THR A 99 -10.50 -12.27 -7.13
CA THR A 99 -9.78 -12.21 -8.39
C THR A 99 -10.32 -11.04 -9.21
N LEU A 100 -9.43 -10.12 -9.55
CA LEU A 100 -9.71 -8.99 -10.45
C LEU A 100 -9.11 -9.27 -11.83
N TYR A 101 -9.61 -8.56 -12.83
CA TYR A 101 -9.16 -8.72 -14.21
C TYR A 101 -8.75 -7.37 -14.80
N VAL A 102 -7.73 -7.39 -15.66
CA VAL A 102 -7.32 -6.25 -16.48
C VAL A 102 -7.36 -6.73 -17.92
N LYS A 103 -8.17 -6.08 -18.77
CA LYS A 103 -8.31 -6.43 -20.19
C LYS A 103 -8.02 -5.19 -21.04
N ILE A 104 -6.91 -5.21 -21.76
CA ILE A 104 -6.45 -4.08 -22.57
C ILE A 104 -6.33 -4.53 -24.03
N ASN A 105 -7.01 -3.81 -24.92
CA ASN A 105 -7.03 -4.08 -26.36
C ASN A 105 -6.54 -2.89 -27.20
N LYS A 106 -5.91 -1.90 -26.56
CA LYS A 106 -5.43 -0.68 -27.21
C LYS A 106 -4.00 -0.39 -26.76
N ALA A 107 -3.23 0.23 -27.64
CA ALA A 107 -1.93 0.78 -27.28
C ALA A 107 -2.08 1.93 -26.27
N GLY A 108 -1.08 2.08 -25.40
CA GLY A 108 -1.02 3.14 -24.40
C GLY A 108 -0.67 2.65 -23.00
N GLU A 109 -0.70 3.58 -22.07
CA GLU A 109 -0.47 3.36 -20.64
C GLU A 109 -1.65 2.58 -20.03
N VAL A 110 -1.31 1.59 -19.21
CA VAL A 110 -2.23 0.79 -18.41
C VAL A 110 -1.99 1.17 -16.96
N LYS A 111 -3.03 1.67 -16.30
CA LYS A 111 -2.98 2.15 -14.93
C LYS A 111 -3.84 1.30 -14.02
N ALA A 112 -3.71 1.49 -12.71
CA ALA A 112 -4.53 0.83 -11.71
C ALA A 112 -6.03 1.11 -11.88
N GLY A 113 -6.40 2.27 -12.44
CA GLY A 113 -7.78 2.58 -12.82
C GLY A 113 -8.37 1.67 -13.90
N ASP A 114 -7.55 0.96 -14.68
CA ASP A 114 -8.01 0.02 -15.72
C ASP A 114 -8.34 -1.38 -15.14
N ILE A 115 -8.16 -1.59 -13.83
CA ILE A 115 -8.56 -2.82 -13.16
C ILE A 115 -10.09 -2.91 -13.08
N GLU A 116 -10.66 -3.98 -13.63
CA GLU A 116 -12.09 -4.28 -13.49
C GLU A 116 -12.39 -4.62 -12.02
N THR A 117 -12.99 -3.66 -11.32
CA THR A 117 -13.42 -3.76 -9.92
C THR A 117 -14.95 -3.89 -9.82
N ASP A 118 -15.42 -4.24 -8.62
CA ASP A 118 -16.84 -4.20 -8.27
C ASP A 118 -17.03 -3.57 -6.89
N ALA A 119 -18.25 -3.61 -6.36
CA ALA A 119 -18.60 -2.93 -5.11
C ALA A 119 -17.79 -3.39 -3.88
N ASP A 120 -17.11 -4.54 -3.95
CA ASP A 120 -16.33 -5.06 -2.83
C ASP A 120 -14.88 -4.58 -2.85
N VAL A 121 -14.39 -4.01 -3.96
CA VAL A 121 -12.97 -3.63 -4.11
C VAL A 121 -12.83 -2.22 -4.67
N GLU A 122 -12.05 -1.39 -3.98
CA GLU A 122 -11.76 -0.01 -4.34
C GLU A 122 -10.25 0.14 -4.62
N VAL A 123 -9.90 0.69 -5.79
CA VAL A 123 -8.53 1.15 -6.10
C VAL A 123 -8.40 2.58 -5.56
N LEU A 124 -7.52 2.77 -4.57
CA LEU A 124 -7.38 4.04 -3.85
C LEU A 124 -6.54 5.08 -4.62
N ASP A 125 -5.65 4.62 -5.51
CA ASP A 125 -4.84 5.48 -6.38
C ASP A 125 -4.92 4.94 -7.82
N PRO A 126 -5.87 5.43 -8.63
CA PRO A 126 -6.08 4.98 -10.01
C PRO A 126 -4.91 5.32 -10.95
N GLU A 127 -4.02 6.24 -10.55
CA GLU A 127 -2.95 6.75 -11.40
C GLU A 127 -1.68 5.92 -11.35
N VAL A 128 -1.64 4.88 -10.51
CA VAL A 128 -0.48 3.98 -10.41
C VAL A 128 -0.28 3.29 -11.76
N HIS A 129 0.88 3.53 -12.37
CA HIS A 129 1.31 2.87 -13.59
C HIS A 129 1.46 1.37 -13.38
N ILE A 130 0.92 0.56 -14.30
CA ILE A 130 1.07 -0.90 -14.30
C ILE A 130 1.97 -1.34 -15.45
N ALA A 131 1.63 -0.94 -16.68
CA ALA A 131 2.32 -1.36 -17.89
C ALA A 131 2.05 -0.39 -19.05
N THR A 132 2.79 -0.52 -20.14
CA THR A 132 2.65 0.24 -21.38
C THR A 132 2.53 -0.74 -22.54
N VAL A 133 1.39 -0.71 -23.23
CA VAL A 133 1.14 -1.55 -24.41
C VAL A 133 1.60 -0.78 -25.65
N ALA A 134 2.50 -1.39 -26.43
CA ALA A 134 3.00 -0.82 -27.68
C ALA A 134 1.92 -0.86 -28.78
N GLU A 135 2.08 -0.03 -29.81
CA GLU A 135 1.25 -0.10 -31.02
C GLU A 135 1.56 -1.38 -31.79
N GLY A 136 0.57 -2.28 -31.91
CA GLY A 136 0.71 -3.57 -32.62
C GLY A 136 -0.54 -4.43 -32.56
#